data_AF-A0A931WGX9-F1
#
_entry.id   AF-A0A931WGX9-F1
#
_cell.length_a   1.000
_cell.length_b   1.000
_cell.length_c   1.000
_cell.angle_alpha   90.00
_cell.angle_beta   90.00
_cell.angle_gamma   90.00
#
_symmetry.space_group_name_H-M   'P 1'
#
loop_
_entity.id
_entity.type
_entity.pdbx_description
1 polymer ?
#
loop_
_entity_poly.entity_id
_entity_poly.type
_entity_poly.pdbx_seq_one_letter_code
_entity_poly.pdbx_strand_id
1 'polypeptide(L)'
;MKANAFGPTLVKMRRKAGFKTAYEFYHKNGGNAALGCSYRQYLNLENGHSLPGAKTLLALRRLLWPVTDRPMIREFVLAHLKSAYGQHGFDELIVPLLSAQQTQSRHPLETAIGKAREQSVTNLNLEQSQAIKKSALHYWIHQTLSNNRQAWDAANLAGLLGFPAKNAQTVLRDLEKIGLARRNKKGGWFYPKSGSVFRHPNTKIKGEDPVIRKYWAEMESKKGKRLFSRFIIFRALESELVNYLPYLHQAMAGSSVYASEDKRPDAGLFVVETTVRKMFPC
;
A
#
# COMPACT_ATOMS: atom_id res chain seq x y z
N MET A 1 -28.96 23.65 -11.01
CA MET A 1 -28.45 22.46 -10.30
C MET A 1 -26.97 22.66 -9.98
N LYS A 2 -26.55 22.58 -8.71
CA LYS A 2 -25.12 22.63 -8.35
C LYS A 2 -24.42 21.44 -9.00
N ALA A 3 -23.43 21.68 -9.86
CA ALA A 3 -22.61 20.61 -10.43
C ALA A 3 -21.78 19.98 -9.31
N ASN A 4 -22.19 18.79 -8.84
CA ASN A 4 -21.47 18.04 -7.82
C ASN A 4 -20.26 17.35 -8.46
N ALA A 5 -19.09 17.98 -8.34
CA ALA A 5 -17.83 17.45 -8.87
C ALA A 5 -17.33 16.22 -8.09
N PHE A 6 -17.83 15.97 -6.87
CA PHE A 6 -17.36 14.89 -6.01
C PHE A 6 -17.73 13.50 -6.53
N GLY A 7 -18.97 13.28 -6.95
CA GLY A 7 -19.45 11.98 -7.43
C GLY A 7 -18.62 11.41 -8.60
N PRO A 8 -18.47 12.16 -9.71
CA PRO A 8 -17.63 11.75 -10.84
C PRO A 8 -16.17 11.50 -10.45
N THR A 9 -15.63 12.33 -9.55
CA THR A 9 -14.26 12.19 -9.03
C THR A 9 -14.13 10.88 -8.23
N LEU A 10 -15.09 10.58 -7.35
CA LEU A 10 -15.13 9.33 -6.60
C LEU A 10 -15.20 8.09 -7.52
N VAL A 11 -16.02 8.13 -8.58
CA VAL A 11 -16.11 7.04 -9.59
C VAL A 11 -14.76 6.82 -10.28
N LYS A 12 -14.14 7.90 -10.78
CA LYS A 12 -12.81 7.86 -11.43
C LYS A 12 -11.78 7.21 -10.50
N MET A 13 -11.82 7.59 -9.24
CA MET A 13 -10.84 7.16 -8.24
C MET A 13 -11.05 5.71 -7.80
N ARG A 14 -12.30 5.27 -7.65
CA ARG A 14 -12.63 3.85 -7.44
C ARG A 14 -12.10 2.97 -8.58
N ARG A 15 -12.31 3.40 -9.84
CA ARG A 15 -11.82 2.66 -11.02
C ARG A 15 -10.30 2.57 -11.03
N LYS A 16 -9.60 3.67 -10.72
CA LYS A 16 -8.13 3.66 -10.56
C LYS A 16 -7.65 2.76 -9.43
N ALA A 17 -8.42 2.64 -8.35
CA ALA A 17 -8.14 1.69 -7.27
C ALA A 17 -8.39 0.22 -7.66
N GLY A 18 -8.83 -0.05 -8.90
CA GLY A 18 -8.99 -1.39 -9.47
C GLY A 18 -10.38 -1.99 -9.30
N PHE A 19 -11.36 -1.23 -8.83
CA PHE A 19 -12.73 -1.72 -8.62
C PHE A 19 -13.64 -1.30 -9.77
N LYS A 20 -14.21 -2.28 -10.48
CA LYS A 20 -15.02 -2.03 -11.69
C LYS A 20 -16.36 -1.42 -11.34
N THR A 21 -16.98 -1.88 -10.26
CA THR A 21 -18.32 -1.46 -9.84
C THR A 21 -18.34 -0.89 -8.42
N ALA A 22 -19.35 -0.05 -8.15
CA ALA A 22 -19.65 0.45 -6.80
C ALA A 22 -19.86 -0.71 -5.81
N TYR A 23 -20.60 -1.73 -6.26
CA TYR A 23 -20.88 -2.95 -5.50
C TYR A 23 -19.59 -3.67 -5.09
N GLU A 24 -18.69 -3.89 -6.06
CA GLU A 24 -17.41 -4.56 -5.82
C GLU A 24 -16.57 -3.79 -4.80
N PHE A 25 -16.43 -2.47 -4.96
CA PHE A 25 -15.71 -1.63 -4.01
C PHE A 25 -16.29 -1.70 -2.60
N TYR A 26 -17.61 -1.55 -2.47
CA TYR A 26 -18.26 -1.53 -1.17
C TYR A 26 -18.08 -2.87 -0.44
N HIS A 27 -18.41 -3.99 -1.09
CA HIS A 27 -18.39 -5.29 -0.44
C HIS A 27 -16.98 -5.84 -0.21
N LYS A 28 -16.06 -5.70 -1.17
CA LYS A 28 -14.69 -6.18 -1.00
C LYS A 28 -13.91 -5.42 0.06
N ASN A 29 -14.31 -4.20 0.40
CA ASN A 29 -13.68 -3.41 1.45
C ASN A 29 -14.38 -3.52 2.81
N GLY A 30 -15.37 -4.40 2.99
CA GLY A 30 -16.03 -4.62 4.29
C GLY A 30 -17.30 -3.78 4.53
N GLY A 31 -17.82 -3.11 3.50
CA GLY A 31 -19.12 -2.45 3.49
C GLY A 31 -19.29 -1.42 4.61
N ASN A 32 -20.42 -1.50 5.32
CA ASN A 32 -20.80 -0.53 6.35
C ASN A 32 -19.77 -0.45 7.48
N ALA A 33 -19.19 -1.58 7.90
CA ALA A 33 -18.19 -1.62 8.96
C ALA A 33 -16.92 -0.81 8.61
N ALA A 34 -16.59 -0.72 7.32
CA ALA A 34 -15.42 0.01 6.84
C ALA A 34 -15.73 1.46 6.46
N LEU A 35 -16.85 1.70 5.77
CA LEU A 35 -17.23 3.03 5.24
C LEU A 35 -18.08 3.87 6.20
N GLY A 36 -18.72 3.23 7.17
CA GLY A 36 -19.65 3.88 8.10
C GLY A 36 -20.94 4.36 7.45
N CYS A 37 -21.31 3.82 6.29
CA CYS A 37 -22.57 4.10 5.61
C CYS A 37 -23.10 2.84 4.91
N SER A 38 -24.40 2.81 4.65
CA SER A 38 -25.05 1.77 3.84
C SER A 38 -24.63 1.83 2.37
N TYR A 39 -24.86 0.75 1.62
CA TYR A 39 -24.58 0.71 0.18
C TYR A 39 -25.42 1.74 -0.60
N ARG A 40 -26.68 1.94 -0.21
CA ARG A 40 -27.56 2.96 -0.82
C ARG A 40 -27.00 4.36 -0.61
N GLN A 41 -26.54 4.67 0.60
CA GLN A 41 -25.87 5.96 0.87
C GLN A 41 -24.60 6.10 0.04
N TYR A 42 -23.80 5.04 -0.08
CA TYR A 42 -22.61 5.04 -0.93
C TYR A 42 -22.93 5.32 -2.41
N LEU A 43 -23.98 4.71 -2.96
CA LEU A 43 -24.44 5.00 -4.32
C LEU A 43 -24.87 6.46 -4.51
N ASN A 44 -25.53 7.06 -3.52
CA ASN A 44 -25.86 8.49 -3.55
C ASN A 44 -24.60 9.37 -3.61
N LEU A 45 -23.49 8.95 -2.99
CA LEU A 45 -22.22 9.64 -3.09
C LEU A 45 -21.63 9.55 -4.50
N GLU A 46 -21.56 8.35 -5.09
CA GLU A 46 -21.04 8.18 -6.47
C GLU A 46 -21.89 8.92 -7.52
N ASN A 47 -23.22 8.93 -7.34
CA ASN A 47 -24.15 9.62 -8.21
C ASN A 47 -24.18 11.14 -7.98
N GLY A 48 -23.46 11.65 -6.96
CA GLY A 48 -23.45 13.07 -6.64
C GLY A 48 -24.75 13.61 -6.04
N HIS A 49 -25.63 12.74 -5.55
CA HIS A 49 -26.85 13.15 -4.85
C HIS A 49 -26.58 13.65 -3.42
N SER A 50 -25.49 13.19 -2.81
CA SER A 50 -25.07 13.64 -1.48
C SER A 50 -23.55 13.76 -1.37
N LEU A 51 -23.10 14.44 -0.31
CA LEU A 51 -21.69 14.51 0.06
C LEU A 51 -21.43 13.66 1.30
N PRO A 52 -20.24 13.06 1.42
CA PRO A 52 -19.89 12.31 2.61
C PRO A 52 -19.66 13.27 3.78
N GLY A 53 -20.13 12.88 4.96
CA GLY A 53 -19.66 13.47 6.21
C GLY A 53 -18.19 13.14 6.46
N ALA A 54 -17.55 13.85 7.40
CA ALA A 54 -16.11 13.76 7.66
C ALA A 54 -15.62 12.31 7.91
N LYS A 55 -16.36 11.53 8.71
CA LYS A 55 -16.03 10.13 9.01
C LYS A 55 -15.98 9.27 7.74
N THR A 56 -17.00 9.36 6.89
CA THR A 56 -17.08 8.61 5.63
C THR A 56 -16.05 9.12 4.62
N LEU A 57 -15.80 10.43 4.55
CA LEU A 57 -14.78 11.00 3.68
C LEU A 57 -13.38 10.46 4.02
N LEU A 58 -13.05 10.40 5.31
CA LEU A 58 -11.80 9.80 5.79
C LEU A 58 -11.72 8.30 5.51
N ALA A 59 -12.84 7.57 5.65
CA ALA A 59 -12.90 6.15 5.31
C ALA A 59 -12.68 5.93 3.80
N LEU A 60 -13.36 6.69 2.94
CA LEU A 60 -13.16 6.67 1.49
C LEU A 60 -11.71 6.96 1.13
N ARG A 61 -11.12 8.02 1.70
CA ARG A 61 -9.70 8.36 1.48
C ARG A 61 -8.76 7.21 1.83
N ARG A 62 -9.02 6.48 2.92
CA ARG A 62 -8.21 5.32 3.34
C ARG A 62 -8.36 4.11 2.41
N LEU A 63 -9.55 3.89 1.87
CA LEU A 63 -9.85 2.72 1.03
C LEU A 63 -9.48 2.94 -0.44
N LEU A 64 -9.54 4.18 -0.91
CA LEU A 64 -9.21 4.54 -2.29
C LEU A 64 -7.70 4.70 -2.53
N TRP A 65 -6.90 5.08 -1.51
CA TRP A 65 -5.46 5.36 -1.68
C TRP A 65 -4.55 4.92 -0.53
N PRO A 66 -3.28 4.60 -0.83
CA PRO A 66 -2.20 4.72 0.12
C PRO A 66 -1.81 6.19 0.30
N VAL A 67 -1.11 6.49 1.38
CA VAL A 67 -0.83 7.84 1.90
C VAL A 67 -0.02 8.76 0.94
N THR A 68 0.41 8.29 -0.22
CA THR A 68 1.50 8.88 -1.01
C THR A 68 1.11 9.62 -2.29
N ASP A 69 -0.09 9.42 -2.86
CA ASP A 69 -0.51 10.14 -4.08
C ASP A 69 -1.16 11.49 -3.74
N ARG A 70 -0.29 12.49 -3.50
CA ARG A 70 -0.72 13.86 -3.15
C ARG A 70 -1.59 14.51 -4.24
N PRO A 71 -1.30 14.40 -5.55
CA PRO A 71 -2.18 14.93 -6.60
C PRO A 71 -3.60 14.38 -6.56
N MET A 72 -3.79 13.06 -6.44
CA MET A 72 -5.15 12.50 -6.39
C MET A 72 -5.87 12.85 -5.09
N ILE A 73 -5.18 12.86 -3.95
CA ILE A 73 -5.77 13.32 -2.68
C ILE A 73 -6.21 14.78 -2.80
N ARG A 74 -5.38 15.63 -3.42
CA ARG A 74 -5.74 17.03 -3.67
C ARG A 74 -6.97 17.10 -4.57
N GLU A 75 -7.00 16.41 -5.71
CA GLU A 75 -8.17 16.37 -6.60
C GLU A 75 -9.45 15.94 -5.84
N PHE A 76 -9.36 14.90 -5.01
CA PHE A 76 -10.49 14.37 -4.23
C PHE A 76 -11.01 15.39 -3.20
N VAL A 77 -10.09 16.00 -2.44
CA VAL A 77 -10.43 17.00 -1.43
C VAL A 77 -10.98 18.27 -2.08
N LEU A 78 -10.36 18.75 -3.17
CA LEU A 78 -10.85 19.91 -3.89
C LEU A 78 -12.22 19.64 -4.51
N ALA A 79 -12.48 18.45 -5.05
CA ALA A 79 -13.80 18.08 -5.57
C ALA A 79 -14.87 18.06 -4.45
N HIS A 80 -14.51 17.59 -3.25
CA HIS A 80 -15.39 17.66 -2.08
C HIS A 80 -15.69 19.10 -1.65
N LEU A 81 -14.65 19.91 -1.45
CA LEU A 81 -14.76 21.32 -1.05
C LEU A 81 -15.56 22.12 -2.08
N LYS A 82 -15.25 21.95 -3.37
CA LYS A 82 -15.97 22.60 -4.47
C LYS A 82 -17.44 22.22 -4.50
N SER A 83 -17.78 20.97 -4.21
CA SER A 83 -19.17 20.52 -4.15
C SER A 83 -19.89 21.00 -2.88
N ALA A 84 -19.17 21.17 -1.77
CA ALA A 84 -19.71 21.66 -0.50
C ALA A 84 -20.01 23.17 -0.54
N TYR A 85 -19.07 23.97 -1.05
CA TYR A 85 -19.18 25.44 -1.07
C TYR A 85 -19.75 26.00 -2.38
N GLY A 86 -19.85 25.17 -3.42
CA GLY A 86 -20.14 25.65 -4.78
C GLY A 86 -18.93 26.33 -5.42
N GLN A 87 -19.01 26.62 -6.72
CA GLN A 87 -17.90 27.22 -7.47
C GLN A 87 -17.48 28.57 -6.86
N HIS A 88 -18.44 29.48 -6.65
CA HIS A 88 -18.18 30.83 -6.13
C HIS A 88 -17.53 30.80 -4.74
N GLY A 89 -18.11 30.04 -3.80
CA GLY A 89 -17.55 29.93 -2.44
C GLY A 89 -16.20 29.24 -2.41
N PHE A 90 -15.94 28.30 -3.33
CA PHE A 90 -14.63 27.68 -3.49
C PHE A 90 -13.58 28.67 -4.00
N ASP A 91 -13.90 29.45 -5.02
CA ASP A 91 -12.97 30.40 -5.63
C ASP A 91 -12.63 31.56 -4.67
N GLU A 92 -13.61 32.07 -3.92
CA GLU A 92 -13.38 33.19 -3.00
C GLU A 92 -12.72 32.76 -1.68
N LEU A 93 -13.10 31.62 -1.11
CA LEU A 93 -12.66 31.24 0.24
C LEU A 93 -11.51 30.24 0.24
N ILE A 94 -11.44 29.34 -0.74
CA ILE A 94 -10.51 28.20 -0.71
C ILE A 94 -9.28 28.46 -1.60
N VAL A 95 -9.44 29.01 -2.79
CA VAL A 95 -8.32 29.25 -3.73
C VAL A 95 -7.23 30.18 -3.15
N PRO A 96 -7.55 31.28 -2.46
CA PRO A 96 -6.53 32.14 -1.87
C PRO A 96 -5.66 31.41 -0.83
N LEU A 97 -6.28 30.56 0.00
CA LEU A 97 -5.58 29.76 1.02
C LEU A 97 -4.61 28.74 0.40
N LEU A 98 -4.95 28.18 -0.76
CA LEU A 98 -4.12 27.20 -1.46
C LEU A 98 -2.94 27.82 -2.22
N SER A 99 -3.07 29.09 -2.60
CA SER A 99 -2.09 29.80 -3.43
C SER A 99 -0.90 30.31 -2.60
N ALA A 100 -1.07 30.49 -1.30
CA ALA A 100 -0.02 30.90 -0.37
C ALA A 100 1.07 29.82 -0.12
N GLN A 101 0.93 28.60 -0.67
CA GLN A 101 1.79 27.44 -0.35
C GLN A 101 2.64 26.90 -1.53
N GLN A 102 2.63 27.52 -2.72
CA GLN A 102 3.30 26.96 -3.90
C GLN A 102 4.67 27.57 -4.21
N THR A 103 5.72 27.08 -3.53
CA THR A 103 7.11 27.22 -4.02
C THR A 103 8.01 26.11 -3.47
N GLN A 104 7.71 24.86 -3.81
CA GLN A 104 8.74 23.82 -3.83
C GLN A 104 8.57 23.01 -5.12
N SER A 105 9.44 23.31 -6.09
CA SER A 105 9.58 22.51 -7.31
C SER A 105 9.87 21.07 -6.89
N ARG A 106 9.01 20.12 -7.27
CA ARG A 106 9.23 18.71 -7.00
C ARG A 106 10.51 18.26 -7.68
N HIS A 107 11.43 17.69 -6.92
CA HIS A 107 12.68 17.18 -7.46
C HIS A 107 12.37 16.07 -8.51
N PRO A 108 13.03 16.01 -9.67
CA PRO A 108 12.78 15.01 -10.71
C PRO A 108 12.77 13.56 -10.20
N LEU A 109 13.61 13.27 -9.19
CA LEU A 109 13.66 11.98 -8.50
C LEU A 109 12.32 11.59 -7.83
N GLU A 110 11.61 12.55 -7.22
CA GLU A 110 10.30 12.29 -6.60
C GLU A 110 9.25 11.87 -7.64
N THR A 111 9.31 12.50 -8.81
CA THR A 111 8.40 12.19 -9.92
C THR A 111 8.71 10.83 -10.51
N ALA A 112 10.00 10.48 -10.66
CA ALA A 112 10.42 9.16 -11.13
C ALA A 112 10.02 8.04 -10.15
N ILE A 113 10.23 8.24 -8.85
CA ILE A 113 9.82 7.30 -7.79
C ILE A 113 8.29 7.13 -7.77
N GLY A 114 7.54 8.22 -7.90
CA GLY A 114 6.07 8.18 -7.96
C GLY A 114 5.55 7.36 -9.13
N LYS A 115 6.08 7.61 -10.34
CA LYS A 115 5.71 6.86 -11.55
C LYS A 115 6.08 5.38 -11.46
N ALA A 116 7.29 5.07 -10.99
CA ALA A 116 7.74 3.68 -10.82
C ALA A 116 6.85 2.91 -9.83
N ARG A 117 6.39 3.56 -8.76
CA ARG A 117 5.44 2.96 -7.80
C ARG A 117 4.05 2.76 -8.37
N GLU A 118 3.48 3.74 -9.06
CA GLU A 118 2.12 3.63 -9.61
C GLU A 118 2.00 2.49 -10.64
N GLN A 119 3.06 2.25 -11.41
CA GLN A 119 3.09 1.19 -12.42
C GLN A 119 3.30 -0.22 -11.83
N SER A 120 3.73 -0.34 -10.57
CA SER A 120 4.13 -1.60 -9.94
C SER A 120 3.24 -2.02 -8.77
N VAL A 121 2.14 -1.32 -8.45
CA VAL A 121 1.29 -1.71 -7.31
C VAL A 121 0.29 -2.80 -7.69
N THR A 122 0.30 -3.91 -6.94
CA THR A 122 -0.72 -4.95 -6.99
C THR A 122 -1.60 -4.90 -5.74
N ASN A 123 -2.90 -4.68 -5.92
CA ASN A 123 -3.88 -4.74 -4.83
C ASN A 123 -4.22 -6.20 -4.53
N LEU A 124 -4.01 -6.61 -3.28
CA LEU A 124 -4.42 -7.90 -2.75
C LEU A 124 -5.86 -7.81 -2.24
N ASN A 125 -6.63 -8.89 -2.42
CA ASN A 125 -7.90 -9.04 -1.73
C ASN A 125 -7.69 -9.56 -0.29
N LEU A 126 -8.77 -9.66 0.49
CA LEU A 126 -8.68 -10.03 1.91
C LEU A 126 -8.16 -11.45 2.10
N GLU A 127 -8.65 -12.38 1.30
CA GLU A 127 -8.24 -13.79 1.29
C GLU A 127 -6.74 -13.94 1.00
N GLN A 128 -6.25 -13.28 -0.06
CA GLN A 128 -4.84 -13.25 -0.43
C GLN A 128 -3.97 -12.67 0.69
N SER A 129 -4.40 -11.56 1.28
CA SER A 129 -3.73 -10.93 2.40
C SER A 129 -3.64 -11.85 3.62
N GLN A 130 -4.72 -12.57 3.94
CA GLN A 130 -4.75 -13.52 5.06
C GLN A 130 -3.89 -14.75 4.77
N ALA A 131 -3.92 -15.28 3.54
CA ALA A 131 -3.13 -16.43 3.14
C ALA A 131 -1.62 -16.18 3.28
N ILE A 132 -1.14 -14.99 2.87
CA ILE A 132 0.27 -14.59 3.04
C ILE A 132 0.67 -14.60 4.53
N LYS A 133 -0.25 -14.19 5.41
CA LYS A 133 -0.01 -14.08 6.86
C LYS A 133 -0.28 -15.37 7.63
N LYS A 134 -0.72 -16.43 6.97
CA LYS A 134 -1.13 -17.70 7.59
C LYS A 134 0.02 -18.39 8.33
N SER A 135 1.25 -18.30 7.80
CA SER A 135 2.46 -18.79 8.48
C SER A 135 3.71 -18.11 7.93
N ALA A 136 4.83 -18.23 8.67
CA ALA A 136 6.14 -17.74 8.22
C ALA A 136 6.52 -18.29 6.84
N LEU A 137 6.20 -19.56 6.56
CA LEU A 137 6.50 -20.18 5.27
C LEU A 137 5.66 -19.60 4.13
N HIS A 138 4.36 -19.32 4.35
CA HIS A 138 3.53 -18.63 3.36
C HIS A 138 4.09 -17.24 3.04
N TYR A 139 4.46 -16.52 4.10
CA TYR A 139 5.03 -15.19 3.98
C TYR A 139 6.31 -15.21 3.15
N TRP A 140 7.29 -16.03 3.53
CA TRP A 140 8.60 -16.05 2.88
C TRP A 140 8.59 -16.63 1.46
N ILE A 141 7.78 -17.65 1.18
CA ILE A 141 7.58 -18.13 -0.19
C ILE A 141 6.97 -17.01 -1.05
N HIS A 142 5.94 -16.31 -0.56
CA HIS A 142 5.36 -15.19 -1.29
C HIS A 142 6.38 -14.07 -1.52
N GLN A 143 7.14 -13.66 -0.51
CA GLN A 143 8.20 -12.64 -0.67
C GLN A 143 9.26 -13.07 -1.68
N THR A 144 9.64 -14.35 -1.69
CA THR A 144 10.66 -14.85 -2.62
C THR A 144 10.15 -14.86 -4.06
N LEU A 145 8.95 -15.40 -4.29
CA LEU A 145 8.33 -15.43 -5.63
C LEU A 145 8.01 -14.04 -6.17
N SER A 146 7.63 -13.11 -5.30
CA SER A 146 7.26 -11.77 -5.72
C SER A 146 8.44 -10.83 -5.99
N ASN A 147 9.62 -11.13 -5.46
CA ASN A 147 10.84 -10.36 -5.72
C ASN A 147 11.78 -11.07 -6.72
N ASN A 148 11.31 -12.12 -7.41
CA ASN A 148 12.11 -12.87 -8.37
C ASN A 148 11.28 -13.31 -9.58
N ARG A 149 11.78 -13.06 -10.80
CA ARG A 149 11.10 -13.47 -12.05
C ARG A 149 11.22 -14.96 -12.36
N GLN A 150 12.27 -15.60 -11.84
CA GLN A 150 12.57 -16.99 -12.16
C GLN A 150 11.58 -17.93 -11.47
N ALA A 151 11.30 -19.04 -12.15
CA ALA A 151 10.54 -20.11 -11.55
C ALA A 151 11.42 -20.90 -10.59
N TRP A 152 10.83 -21.29 -9.46
CA TRP A 152 11.47 -22.05 -8.40
C TRP A 152 10.83 -23.41 -8.25
N ASP A 153 11.61 -24.45 -8.02
CA ASP A 153 11.10 -25.70 -7.50
C ASP A 153 10.93 -25.63 -5.97
N ALA A 154 10.05 -26.48 -5.43
CA ALA A 154 9.70 -26.47 -4.02
C ALA A 154 10.88 -26.86 -3.12
N ALA A 155 11.76 -27.77 -3.59
CA ALA A 155 12.89 -28.25 -2.79
C ALA A 155 13.94 -27.16 -2.61
N ASN A 156 14.30 -26.44 -3.67
CA ASN A 156 15.24 -25.32 -3.63
C ASN A 156 14.69 -24.15 -2.83
N LEU A 157 13.40 -23.81 -2.97
CA LEU A 157 12.78 -22.79 -2.10
C LEU A 157 12.82 -23.19 -0.63
N ALA A 158 12.49 -24.44 -0.33
CA ALA A 158 12.51 -24.93 1.04
C ALA A 158 13.93 -24.92 1.63
N GLY A 159 14.92 -25.36 0.86
CA GLY A 159 16.33 -25.32 1.24
C GLY A 159 16.84 -23.90 1.47
N LEU A 160 16.51 -22.97 0.58
CA LEU A 160 16.84 -21.54 0.71
C LEU A 160 16.27 -20.96 2.01
N LEU A 161 15.00 -21.24 2.29
CA LEU A 161 14.26 -20.67 3.42
C LEU A 161 14.48 -21.44 4.73
N GLY A 162 15.11 -22.62 4.69
CA GLY A 162 15.33 -23.46 5.87
C GLY A 162 14.06 -24.17 6.38
N PHE A 163 13.18 -24.62 5.48
CA PHE A 163 11.95 -25.36 5.80
C PHE A 163 11.93 -26.74 5.13
N PRO A 164 11.07 -27.68 5.59
CA PRO A 164 10.89 -28.97 4.90
C PRO A 164 10.24 -28.82 3.51
N ALA A 165 10.77 -29.53 2.51
CA ALA A 165 10.30 -29.46 1.12
C ALA A 165 8.81 -29.80 0.94
N LYS A 166 8.30 -30.79 1.70
CA LYS A 166 6.87 -31.16 1.69
C LYS A 166 5.96 -29.99 2.10
N ASN A 167 6.40 -29.17 3.04
CA ASN A 167 5.62 -28.02 3.50
C ASN A 167 5.61 -26.92 2.45
N ALA A 168 6.76 -26.64 1.82
CA ALA A 168 6.84 -25.66 0.73
C ALA A 168 5.94 -26.05 -0.44
N GLN A 169 5.91 -27.34 -0.80
CA GLN A 169 5.03 -27.88 -1.84
C GLN A 169 3.55 -27.62 -1.57
N THR A 170 3.09 -27.81 -0.32
CA THR A 170 1.71 -27.53 0.09
C THR A 170 1.40 -26.05 0.02
N VAL A 171 2.30 -25.20 0.56
CA VAL A 171 2.13 -23.74 0.54
C VAL A 171 2.07 -23.19 -0.88
N LEU A 172 2.91 -23.68 -1.79
CA LEU A 172 2.89 -23.27 -3.19
C LEU A 172 1.57 -23.61 -3.88
N ARG A 173 0.96 -24.76 -3.55
CA ARG A 173 -0.38 -25.11 -4.04
C ARG A 173 -1.48 -24.22 -3.45
N ASP A 174 -1.38 -23.86 -2.17
CA ASP A 174 -2.30 -22.94 -1.52
C ASP A 174 -2.24 -21.55 -2.18
N LEU A 175 -1.03 -21.03 -2.43
CA LEU A 175 -0.82 -19.75 -3.11
C LEU A 175 -1.25 -19.80 -4.60
N GLU A 176 -1.08 -20.93 -5.27
CA GLU A 176 -1.53 -21.16 -6.65
C GLU A 176 -3.05 -21.04 -6.77
N LYS A 177 -3.81 -21.64 -5.85
CA LYS A 177 -5.30 -21.59 -5.83
C LYS A 177 -5.84 -20.16 -5.77
N ILE A 178 -5.16 -19.26 -5.07
CA ILE A 178 -5.55 -17.85 -4.88
C ILE A 178 -4.85 -16.89 -5.84
N GLY A 179 -4.13 -17.42 -6.84
CA GLY A 179 -3.47 -16.64 -7.88
C GLY A 179 -2.21 -15.87 -7.44
N LEU A 180 -1.62 -16.25 -6.30
CA LEU A 180 -0.34 -15.72 -5.80
C LEU A 180 0.88 -16.55 -6.21
N ALA A 181 0.67 -17.65 -6.92
CA ALA A 181 1.72 -18.41 -7.61
C ALA A 181 1.14 -19.00 -8.91
N ARG A 182 2.02 -19.32 -9.86
CA ARG A 182 1.68 -20.10 -11.06
C ARG A 182 2.81 -21.06 -11.39
N ARG A 183 2.47 -22.21 -11.97
CA ARG A 183 3.46 -23.13 -12.53
C ARG A 183 3.81 -22.79 -13.96
N ASN A 184 5.08 -22.97 -14.31
CA ASN A 184 5.51 -23.00 -15.70
C ASN A 184 5.43 -24.43 -16.26
N LYS A 185 5.73 -24.59 -17.57
CA LYS A 185 5.72 -25.89 -18.25
C LYS A 185 6.71 -26.92 -17.67
N LYS A 186 7.76 -26.45 -17.01
CA LYS A 186 8.79 -27.29 -16.37
C LYS A 186 8.46 -27.64 -14.91
N GLY A 187 7.27 -27.27 -14.43
CA GLY A 187 6.81 -27.56 -13.07
C GLY A 187 7.29 -26.61 -11.97
N GLY A 188 8.08 -25.59 -12.30
CA GLY A 188 8.53 -24.57 -11.34
C GLY A 188 7.47 -23.49 -11.10
N TRP A 189 7.43 -22.95 -9.88
CA TRP A 189 6.51 -21.88 -9.48
C TRP A 189 7.12 -20.49 -9.60
N PHE A 190 6.35 -19.54 -10.09
CA PHE A 190 6.70 -18.12 -10.16
C PHE A 190 5.50 -17.26 -9.80
N TYR A 191 5.72 -15.98 -9.50
CA TYR A 191 4.65 -15.00 -9.39
C TYR A 191 4.54 -14.17 -10.68
N PRO A 192 3.36 -14.09 -11.33
CA PRO A 192 3.22 -13.38 -12.61
C PRO A 192 3.49 -11.88 -12.55
N LYS A 193 3.42 -11.29 -11.37
CA LYS A 193 3.65 -9.84 -11.16
C LYS A 193 4.85 -9.62 -10.24
N SER A 194 5.93 -10.36 -10.45
CA SER A 194 7.20 -10.12 -9.76
C SER A 194 7.66 -8.67 -9.92
N GLY A 195 8.35 -8.15 -8.91
CA GLY A 195 8.71 -6.74 -8.80
C GLY A 195 7.56 -5.82 -8.35
N SER A 196 6.35 -6.34 -8.16
CA SER A 196 5.22 -5.52 -7.72
C SER A 196 5.27 -5.19 -6.23
N VAL A 197 4.85 -3.98 -5.87
CA VAL A 197 4.56 -3.58 -4.50
C VAL A 197 3.15 -4.00 -4.14
N PHE A 198 2.98 -4.80 -3.08
CA PHE A 198 1.66 -5.29 -2.67
C PHE A 198 0.93 -4.32 -1.75
N ARG A 199 -0.37 -4.15 -2.01
CA ARG A 199 -1.28 -3.43 -1.13
C ARG A 199 -2.26 -4.39 -0.49
N HIS A 200 -2.17 -4.55 0.83
CA HIS A 200 -3.14 -5.32 1.60
C HIS A 200 -4.44 -4.50 1.79
N PRO A 201 -5.63 -5.13 1.78
CA PRO A 201 -6.88 -4.43 2.03
C PRO A 201 -6.99 -4.05 3.51
N ASN A 202 -7.64 -2.92 3.77
CA ASN A 202 -7.96 -2.46 5.13
C ASN A 202 -6.75 -2.38 6.06
N THR A 203 -5.60 -1.91 5.56
CA THR A 203 -4.53 -1.41 6.42
C THR A 203 -5.06 -0.18 7.15
N LYS A 204 -5.80 -0.37 8.24
CA LYS A 204 -5.90 0.64 9.28
C LYS A 204 -4.46 0.88 9.70
N ILE A 205 -3.80 1.88 9.10
CA ILE A 205 -2.40 2.18 9.35
C ILE A 205 -2.29 2.58 10.82
N LYS A 206 -2.01 1.58 11.66
CA LYS A 206 -1.51 1.69 13.01
C LYS A 206 -0.38 0.67 13.08
N GLY A 207 0.76 1.02 12.49
CA GLY A 207 1.97 0.20 12.52
C GLY A 207 1.96 -1.02 11.61
N GLU A 208 3.13 -1.62 11.49
CA GLU A 208 3.34 -2.90 10.81
C GLU A 208 2.64 -4.04 11.56
N ASP A 209 2.22 -5.06 10.82
CA ASP A 209 1.57 -6.24 11.38
C ASP A 209 2.53 -6.99 12.32
N PRO A 210 2.20 -7.16 13.62
CA PRO A 210 3.10 -7.81 14.60
C PRO A 210 3.53 -9.21 14.17
N VAL A 211 2.66 -9.92 13.45
CA VAL A 211 2.94 -11.27 12.95
C VAL A 211 4.06 -11.23 11.91
N ILE A 212 4.05 -10.24 11.03
CA ILE A 212 5.10 -10.08 10.00
C ILE A 212 6.44 -9.73 10.65
N ARG A 213 6.45 -8.84 11.65
CA ARG A 213 7.68 -8.52 12.41
C ARG A 213 8.29 -9.75 13.08
N LYS A 214 7.44 -10.61 13.64
CA LYS A 214 7.89 -11.87 14.21
C LYS A 214 8.59 -12.73 13.14
N TYR A 215 8.02 -12.84 11.94
CA TYR A 215 8.63 -13.60 10.84
C TYR A 215 9.98 -13.01 10.40
N TRP A 216 10.11 -11.69 10.38
CA TRP A 216 11.38 -11.01 10.09
C TRP A 216 12.46 -11.32 11.11
N ALA A 217 12.15 -11.17 12.40
CA ALA A 217 13.09 -11.47 13.48
C ALA A 217 13.52 -12.96 13.47
N GLU A 218 12.60 -13.88 13.17
CA GLU A 218 12.90 -15.31 13.03
C GLU A 218 13.79 -15.64 11.83
N MET A 219 13.64 -14.94 10.70
CA MET A 219 14.48 -15.16 9.53
C MET A 219 15.87 -14.52 9.70
N GLU A 220 15.91 -13.32 10.31
CA GLU A 220 17.15 -12.65 10.68
C GLU A 220 18.01 -13.54 11.59
N SER A 221 17.42 -14.20 12.59
CA SER A 221 18.16 -15.07 13.51
C SER A 221 18.63 -16.39 12.89
N LYS A 222 17.95 -16.92 11.87
CA LYS A 222 18.27 -18.21 11.24
C LYS A 222 19.23 -18.12 10.06
N LYS A 223 19.04 -17.13 9.20
CA LYS A 223 19.67 -17.04 7.87
C LYS A 223 20.13 -15.62 7.51
N GLY A 224 19.50 -14.62 8.09
CA GLY A 224 19.82 -13.23 7.81
C GLY A 224 21.05 -12.71 8.56
N LYS A 225 21.39 -11.47 8.28
CA LYS A 225 22.37 -10.68 9.04
C LYS A 225 21.94 -9.23 9.00
N ARG A 226 22.05 -8.53 10.13
CA ARG A 226 21.88 -7.08 10.16
C ARG A 226 23.05 -6.40 9.47
N LEU A 227 22.81 -5.79 8.32
CA LEU A 227 23.85 -5.08 7.57
C LEU A 227 24.08 -3.65 8.10
N PHE A 228 23.05 -3.01 8.61
CA PHE A 228 23.10 -1.63 9.09
C PHE A 228 22.10 -1.41 10.22
N SER A 229 22.51 -0.67 11.24
CA SER A 229 21.63 -0.22 12.32
C SER A 229 22.11 1.14 12.82
N ARG A 230 21.21 2.11 12.82
CA ARG A 230 21.39 3.43 13.43
C ARG A 230 20.09 3.81 14.12
N PHE A 231 20.22 4.33 15.33
CA PHE A 231 19.10 4.93 16.05
C PHE A 231 19.56 6.24 16.69
N ILE A 232 18.62 7.16 16.81
CA ILE A 232 18.79 8.41 17.55
C ILE A 232 17.59 8.55 18.49
N ILE A 233 17.85 9.01 19.70
CA ILE A 233 16.81 9.39 20.67
C ILE A 233 16.94 10.89 20.85
N PHE A 234 15.87 11.62 20.56
CA PHE A 234 15.82 13.07 20.70
C PHE A 234 14.43 13.49 21.18
N ARG A 235 14.38 14.68 21.78
CA ARG A 235 13.11 15.34 22.11
C ARG A 235 12.76 16.30 20.97
N ALA A 236 11.49 16.32 20.58
CA ALA A 236 10.95 17.24 19.59
C ALA A 236 9.47 17.44 19.85
N LEU A 237 8.92 18.55 19.38
CA LEU A 237 7.47 18.71 19.32
C LEU A 237 6.90 17.73 18.30
N GLU A 238 5.82 17.04 18.66
CA GLU A 238 5.17 16.07 17.76
C GLU A 238 4.71 16.76 16.46
N SER A 239 4.21 17.99 16.56
CA SER A 239 3.81 18.85 15.43
C SER A 239 4.95 19.15 14.46
N GLU A 240 6.17 19.31 14.96
CA GLU A 240 7.36 19.56 14.14
C GLU A 240 7.89 18.27 13.52
N LEU A 241 7.92 17.19 14.29
CA LEU A 241 8.39 15.88 13.84
C LEU A 241 7.56 15.33 12.68
N VAL A 242 6.26 15.61 12.65
CA VAL A 242 5.37 15.23 11.53
C VAL A 242 5.87 15.82 10.20
N ASN A 243 6.49 16.99 10.21
CA ASN A 243 7.05 17.62 9.00
C ASN A 243 8.31 16.91 8.49
N TYR A 244 8.99 16.12 9.34
CA TYR A 244 10.15 15.31 8.96
C TYR A 244 9.78 13.97 8.32
N LEU A 245 8.60 13.42 8.63
CA LEU A 245 8.14 12.11 8.13
C LEU A 245 8.17 11.97 6.59
N PRO A 246 7.85 13.00 5.78
CA PRO A 246 8.01 12.92 4.33
C PRO A 246 9.44 12.65 3.86
N TYR A 247 10.46 13.23 4.51
CA TYR A 247 11.86 13.01 4.14
C TYR A 247 12.31 11.59 4.48
N LEU A 248 11.92 11.07 5.64
CA LEU A 248 12.13 9.66 5.99
C LEU A 248 11.48 8.72 4.97
N HIS A 249 10.24 9.04 4.58
CA HIS A 249 9.55 8.27 3.56
C HIS A 249 10.28 8.30 2.20
N GLN A 250 10.81 9.46 1.80
CA GLN A 250 11.60 9.60 0.58
C GLN A 250 12.92 8.82 0.64
N ALA A 251 13.65 8.92 1.75
CA ALA A 251 14.89 8.17 1.96
C ALA A 251 14.64 6.66 1.86
N MET A 252 13.59 6.17 2.53
CA MET A 252 13.16 4.77 2.43
C MET A 252 12.74 4.41 1.00
N ALA A 253 11.98 5.28 0.31
CA ALA A 253 11.59 5.06 -1.07
C ALA A 253 12.79 4.96 -2.02
N GLY A 254 13.83 5.76 -1.81
CA GLY A 254 15.06 5.75 -2.59
C GLY A 254 15.78 4.40 -2.58
N SER A 255 15.63 3.59 -1.53
CA SER A 255 16.21 2.23 -1.48
C SER A 255 15.69 1.33 -2.61
N SER A 256 14.46 1.52 -3.06
CA SER A 256 13.87 0.72 -4.14
C SER A 256 14.51 0.94 -5.51
N VAL A 257 15.25 2.05 -5.70
CA VAL A 257 16.00 2.32 -6.93
C VAL A 257 17.12 1.28 -7.15
N TYR A 258 17.58 0.65 -6.07
CA TYR A 258 18.62 -0.39 -6.11
C TYR A 258 18.04 -1.81 -6.21
N ALA A 259 16.72 -1.97 -6.31
CA ALA A 259 16.10 -3.28 -6.47
C ALA A 259 16.51 -3.92 -7.80
N SER A 260 16.80 -5.22 -7.77
CA SER A 260 17.16 -6.02 -8.93
C SER A 260 16.36 -7.30 -8.93
N GLU A 261 15.78 -7.65 -10.08
CA GLU A 261 15.02 -8.89 -10.26
C GLU A 261 15.90 -10.06 -10.74
N ASP A 262 17.13 -9.76 -11.17
CA ASP A 262 18.10 -10.74 -11.64
C ASP A 262 18.80 -11.45 -10.49
N LYS A 263 18.97 -12.77 -10.64
CA LYS A 263 19.73 -13.61 -9.72
C LYS A 263 21.23 -13.39 -9.94
N ARG A 264 21.88 -12.66 -9.02
CA ARG A 264 23.34 -12.45 -8.99
C ARG A 264 23.95 -13.08 -7.73
N PRO A 265 25.26 -13.38 -7.69
CA PRO A 265 25.90 -13.98 -6.52
C PRO A 265 25.74 -13.16 -5.23
N ASP A 266 25.61 -11.84 -5.35
CA ASP A 266 25.44 -10.88 -4.26
C ASP A 266 23.98 -10.41 -4.08
N ALA A 267 23.04 -10.96 -4.86
CA ALA A 267 21.63 -10.61 -4.75
C ALA A 267 21.02 -11.20 -3.46
N GLY A 268 20.30 -10.37 -2.72
CA GLY A 268 19.61 -10.75 -1.49
C GLY A 268 18.20 -10.16 -1.43
N LEU A 269 17.35 -10.77 -0.61
CA LEU A 269 16.08 -10.15 -0.21
C LEU A 269 16.33 -9.26 1.01
N PHE A 270 16.20 -7.95 0.82
CA PHE A 270 16.42 -6.97 1.88
C PHE A 270 15.11 -6.44 2.42
N VAL A 271 15.05 -6.26 3.73
CA VAL A 271 13.99 -5.49 4.40
C VAL A 271 14.61 -4.18 4.85
N VAL A 272 14.09 -3.05 4.33
CA VAL A 272 14.47 -1.71 4.76
C VAL A 272 13.32 -1.13 5.56
N GLU A 273 13.55 -0.90 6.84
CA GLU A 273 12.56 -0.36 7.78
C GLU A 273 13.01 1.04 8.26
N THR A 274 12.05 1.94 8.46
CA THR A 274 12.26 3.19 9.18
C THR A 274 11.16 3.34 10.22
N THR A 275 11.53 3.36 11.50
CA THR A 275 10.56 3.54 12.58
C THR A 275 10.80 4.82 13.36
N VAL A 276 9.72 5.57 13.57
CA VAL A 276 9.64 6.61 14.60
C VAL A 276 8.72 6.09 15.70
N ARG A 277 9.19 6.08 16.94
CA ARG A 277 8.44 5.58 18.09
C ARG A 277 8.28 6.70 19.11
N LYS A 278 7.04 6.98 19.52
CA LYS A 278 6.78 7.75 20.73
C LYS A 278 6.99 6.80 21.90
N MET A 279 7.99 7.11 22.73
CA MET A 279 8.35 6.23 23.86
C MET A 279 7.42 6.44 25.05
N PHE A 280 6.96 7.67 25.26
CA PHE A 280 6.00 8.06 26.31
C PHE A 280 5.41 9.45 25.96
N PRO A 281 4.19 9.78 26.43
CA PRO A 281 3.72 11.16 26.44
C PRO A 281 4.55 11.98 27.45
N CYS A 282 4.87 13.22 27.09
CA CYS A 282 5.47 14.21 27.97
C CYS A 282 4.48 15.36 28.11
#